data_AF-A0A8J5J756-F1
#
_entry.id   AF-A0A8J5J756-F1
#
_cell.length_a   1.000
_cell.length_b   1.000
_cell.length_c   1.000
_cell.angle_alpha   90.00
_cell.angle_beta   90.00
_cell.angle_gamma   90.00
#
_symmetry.space_group_name_H-M   'P 1'
#
loop_
_entity.id
_entity.type
_entity.pdbx_description
1 polymer ?
#
loop_
_entity_poly.entity_id
_entity_poly.type
_entity_poly.pdbx_seq_one_letter_code
_entity_poly.pdbx_strand_id
1 'polypeptide(L)'
;MRVIKCVGGMRRNKCEGRMRRNTWEGGMRRNTWEGGMRRNTWEGGMRRNTCEGGMRRNTWEGGMRRNTWEGGMRRNTWEGRM
;
A
#
# COMPACT_ATOMS: atom_id res chain seq x y z
N MET A 1 -4.71 9.82 -14.32
CA MET A 1 -4.01 8.84 -13.46
C MET A 1 -3.26 9.61 -12.38
N ARG A 2 -3.45 9.28 -11.11
CA ARG A 2 -2.84 10.04 -9.99
C ARG A 2 -1.53 9.39 -9.51
N VAL A 3 -0.65 10.23 -8.97
CA VAL A 3 0.53 9.82 -8.19
C VAL A 3 0.35 10.38 -6.79
N ILE A 4 0.42 9.52 -5.78
CA ILE A 4 0.34 9.91 -4.38
C ILE A 4 1.68 9.64 -3.72
N LYS A 5 2.14 10.60 -2.92
CA LYS A 5 3.31 10.47 -2.04
C LYS A 5 2.89 10.90 -0.66
N CYS A 6 3.11 10.04 0.33
CA CYS A 6 2.82 10.35 1.72
C CYS A 6 4.05 10.05 2.56
N VAL A 7 4.47 11.05 3.33
CA VAL A 7 5.68 11.00 4.16
C VAL A 7 5.26 11.32 5.59
N GLY A 8 5.69 10.50 6.55
CA GLY A 8 5.40 10.64 7.97
C GLY A 8 4.36 9.65 8.51
N GLY A 9 4.18 9.65 9.83
CA GLY A 9 3.31 8.71 10.52
C GLY A 9 1.82 9.05 10.34
N MET A 10 1.09 8.29 9.52
CA MET A 10 -0.34 8.51 9.27
C MET A 10 -1.23 7.53 10.07
N ARG A 11 -2.26 8.06 10.74
CA ARG A 11 -3.20 7.23 11.51
C ARG A 11 -4.15 6.45 10.61
N ARG A 12 -4.68 7.08 9.56
CA ARG A 12 -5.59 6.47 8.60
C ARG A 12 -5.42 7.14 7.25
N ASN A 13 -5.35 6.34 6.21
CA ASN A 13 -5.41 6.82 4.84
C ASN A 13 -6.48 6.04 4.07
N LYS A 14 -7.23 6.77 3.23
CA LYS A 14 -8.16 6.19 2.26
C LYS A 14 -7.79 6.70 0.88
N CYS A 15 -7.52 5.80 -0.04
CA CYS A 15 -7.32 6.14 -1.45
C CYS A 15 -8.40 5.46 -2.29
N GLU A 16 -8.90 6.16 -3.30
CA GLU A 16 -9.91 5.64 -4.22
C GLU A 16 -9.54 6.00 -5.67
N GLY A 17 -9.75 5.07 -6.59
CA GLY A 17 -9.58 5.25 -8.04
C GLY A 17 -8.30 4.64 -8.63
N ARG A 18 -8.08 4.89 -9.93
CA ARG A 18 -6.90 4.35 -10.66
C ARG A 18 -5.65 5.20 -10.43
N MET A 19 -4.65 4.58 -9.82
CA MET A 19 -3.35 5.18 -9.51
C MET A 19 -2.22 4.61 -10.35
N ARG A 20 -1.32 5.48 -10.81
CA ARG A 20 -0.15 5.04 -11.58
C ARG A 20 1.01 4.65 -10.66
N ARG A 21 1.24 5.43 -9.61
CA ARG A 21 2.28 5.20 -8.61
C ARG A 21 1.81 5.73 -7.27
N ASN A 22 2.05 4.97 -6.22
CA ASN A 22 1.84 5.40 -4.84
C ASN A 22 3.10 5.08 -4.05
N THR A 23 3.58 6.05 -3.26
CA THR A 23 4.77 5.89 -2.42
C THR A 23 4.44 6.34 -1.00
N TRP A 24 4.68 5.46 -0.03
CA TRP A 24 4.45 5.70 1.38
C TRP A 24 5.77 5.54 2.12
N GLU A 25 6.16 6.57 2.86
CA GLU A 25 7.35 6.58 3.71
C GLU A 25 6.91 6.92 5.15
N GLY A 26 6.95 5.95 6.04
CA GLY A 26 6.59 6.12 7.45
C GLY A 26 5.62 5.07 7.99
N GLY A 27 5.35 5.16 9.29
CA GLY A 27 4.48 4.21 9.98
C GLY A 27 2.99 4.50 9.74
N MET A 28 2.22 3.51 9.28
CA MET A 28 0.77 3.65 9.14
C MET A 28 -0.02 2.70 10.02
N ARG A 29 -1.05 3.23 10.69
CA ARG A 29 -1.96 2.40 11.49
C ARG A 29 -3.00 1.66 10.65
N ARG A 30 -3.63 2.35 9.69
CA ARG A 30 -4.66 1.77 8.82
C ARG A 30 -4.56 2.37 7.41
N ASN A 31 -4.43 1.51 6.40
CA ASN A 31 -4.60 1.87 5.00
C ASN A 31 -5.82 1.18 4.42
N THR A 32 -6.63 1.93 3.67
CA THR A 32 -7.68 1.37 2.83
C THR A 32 -7.51 1.93 1.44
N TRP A 33 -7.40 1.05 0.45
CA TRP A 33 -7.29 1.48 -0.94
C TRP A 33 -8.25 0.70 -1.83
N GLU A 34 -9.02 1.43 -2.61
CA GLU A 34 -10.01 0.89 -3.53
C GLU A 34 -9.68 1.33 -4.97
N GLY A 35 -9.46 0.37 -5.87
CA GLY A 35 -9.16 0.62 -7.28
C GLY A 35 -7.87 -0.03 -7.79
N GLY A 36 -7.45 0.36 -9.01
CA GLY A 36 -6.32 -0.28 -9.69
C GLY A 36 -5.00 0.49 -9.55
N MET A 37 -3.92 -0.16 -9.10
CA MET A 37 -2.54 0.40 -9.13
C MET A 37 -1.67 -0.32 -10.11
N ARG A 38 -0.88 0.50 -10.80
CA ARG A 38 0.28 0.01 -11.53
C ARG A 38 1.50 -0.26 -10.64
N ARG A 39 1.81 0.64 -9.70
CA ARG A 39 2.98 0.53 -8.80
C ARG A 39 2.65 1.04 -7.40
N ASN A 40 2.92 0.25 -6.38
CA ASN A 40 2.94 0.66 -4.98
C ASN A 40 4.35 0.47 -4.41
N THR A 41 4.81 1.43 -3.62
CA THR A 41 5.99 1.30 -2.79
C THR A 41 5.61 1.74 -1.39
N TRP A 42 5.85 0.87 -0.42
CA TRP A 42 5.62 1.14 0.99
C TRP A 42 6.94 0.95 1.73
N GLU A 43 7.36 1.95 2.49
CA GLU A 43 8.55 1.93 3.32
C GLU A 43 8.16 2.36 4.74
N GLY A 44 8.24 1.45 5.70
CA GLY A 44 7.85 1.67 7.09
C GLY A 44 6.87 0.64 7.65
N GLY A 45 6.60 0.72 8.95
CA GLY A 45 5.76 -0.24 9.65
C GLY A 45 4.27 -0.01 9.40
N MET A 46 3.52 -1.05 9.00
CA MET A 46 2.07 -0.96 8.85
C MET A 46 1.28 -1.95 9.71
N ARG A 47 0.31 -1.44 10.48
CA ARG A 47 -0.51 -2.31 11.35
C ARG A 47 -1.64 -3.02 10.63
N ARG A 48 -2.34 -2.34 9.71
CA ARG A 48 -3.46 -2.91 8.93
C ARG A 48 -3.51 -2.32 7.53
N ASN A 49 -3.51 -3.18 6.52
CA ASN A 49 -3.83 -2.83 5.13
C ASN A 49 -5.10 -3.51 4.69
N THR A 50 -5.92 -2.79 3.96
CA THR A 50 -6.99 -3.34 3.16
C THR A 50 -6.87 -2.75 1.78
N CYS A 51 -6.76 -3.59 0.77
CA CYS A 51 -6.74 -3.14 -0.61
C CYS A 51 -7.70 -3.97 -1.43
N GLU A 52 -8.60 -3.28 -2.10
CA GLU A 52 -9.65 -3.83 -2.93
C GLU A 52 -9.43 -3.33 -4.36
N GLY A 53 -8.95 -4.20 -5.24
CA GLY A 53 -8.65 -3.91 -6.64
C GLY A 53 -7.33 -4.51 -7.14
N GLY A 54 -7.03 -4.25 -8.41
CA GLY A 54 -5.90 -4.86 -9.09
C GLY A 54 -4.57 -4.12 -8.85
N MET A 55 -3.56 -4.81 -8.30
CA MET A 55 -2.19 -4.32 -8.21
C MET A 55 -1.25 -5.03 -9.19
N ARG A 56 -0.54 -4.27 -10.02
CA ARG A 56 0.48 -4.86 -10.92
C ARG A 56 1.84 -5.08 -10.26
N ARG A 57 2.35 -4.11 -9.51
CA ARG A 57 3.64 -4.20 -8.82
C ARG A 57 3.51 -3.56 -7.45
N ASN A 58 3.96 -4.28 -6.43
CA ASN A 58 3.85 -3.88 -5.04
C ASN A 58 5.17 -4.22 -4.34
N THR A 59 5.78 -3.23 -3.70
CA THR A 59 6.99 -3.38 -2.89
C THR A 59 6.68 -2.90 -1.48
N TRP A 60 6.95 -3.73 -0.49
CA TRP A 60 6.78 -3.44 0.93
C TRP A 60 8.10 -3.64 1.64
N GLU A 61 8.63 -2.56 2.20
CA GLU A 61 9.80 -2.52 3.05
C GLU A 61 9.35 -2.13 4.46
N GLY A 62 9.57 -3.00 5.45
CA GLY A 62 9.16 -2.79 6.83
C GLY A 62 8.12 -3.78 7.37
N GLY A 63 7.85 -3.68 8.68
CA GLY A 63 7.05 -4.68 9.38
C GLY A 63 5.54 -4.51 9.17
N MET A 64 4.87 -5.58 8.78
CA MET A 64 3.44 -5.56 8.49
C MET A 64 2.65 -6.62 9.27
N ARG A 65 1.73 -6.17 10.13
CA ARG A 65 0.99 -7.07 11.03
C ARG A 65 -0.26 -7.72 10.43
N ARG A 66 -1.03 -7.00 9.61
CA ARG A 66 -2.28 -7.51 9.04
C ARG A 66 -2.51 -6.98 7.64
N ASN A 67 -2.76 -7.88 6.72
CA ASN A 67 -2.97 -7.59 5.32
C ASN A 67 -4.24 -8.24 4.80
N THR A 68 -5.02 -7.49 4.03
CA THR A 68 -6.17 -8.02 3.29
C THR A 68 -6.09 -7.46 1.88
N TRP A 69 -6.00 -8.35 0.90
CA TRP A 69 -6.00 -8.02 -0.52
C TRP A 69 -7.17 -8.72 -1.18
N GLU A 70 -7.99 -7.95 -1.86
CA GLU A 70 -9.16 -8.43 -2.58
C GLU A 70 -9.04 -7.94 -4.03
N GLY A 71 -8.54 -8.80 -4.93
CA GLY A 71 -8.29 -8.43 -6.33
C GLY A 71 -7.02 -9.07 -6.91
N GLY A 72 -6.78 -8.83 -8.21
CA GLY A 72 -5.66 -9.43 -8.92
C GLY A 72 -4.31 -8.78 -8.58
N MET A 73 -3.42 -9.52 -7.94
CA MET A 73 -2.00 -9.14 -7.74
C MET A 73 -1.09 -9.87 -8.72
N ARG A 74 -0.23 -9.13 -9.45
CA ARG A 74 0.73 -9.75 -10.40
C ARG A 74 2.15 -9.90 -9.88
N ARG A 75 2.67 -8.92 -9.13
CA ARG A 75 4.05 -8.93 -8.65
C ARG A 75 4.13 -8.27 -7.29
N ASN A 76 4.69 -8.99 -6.33
CA ASN A 76 4.78 -8.57 -4.94
C ASN A 76 6.18 -8.86 -4.40
N THR A 77 6.75 -7.90 -3.69
CA THR A 77 8.05 -8.01 -3.01
C THR A 77 7.86 -7.51 -1.58
N TRP A 78 8.25 -8.34 -0.61
CA TRP A 78 8.14 -8.04 0.83
C TRP A 78 9.52 -8.18 1.46
N GLU A 79 10.07 -7.09 1.95
CA GLU A 79 11.32 -7.02 2.71
C GLU A 79 11.01 -6.43 4.09
N GLY A 80 10.61 -7.29 5.03
CA GLY A 80 10.30 -6.85 6.39
C GLY A 80 9.96 -8.01 7.31
N ARG A 81 10.29 -7.87 8.60
CA ARG A 81 9.84 -8.82 9.63
C ARG A 81 8.37 -8.56 9.95
N MET A 82 7.51 -9.59 9.85
CA MET A 82 6.10 -9.53 10.26
C MET A 82 5.94 -9.26 11.76
#